data_AF-A0AA35RZL4-F1
#
_entry.id   AF-A0AA35RZL4-F1
#
_cell.length_a   1.000
_cell.length_b   1.000
_cell.length_c   1.000
_cell.angle_alpha   90.00
_cell.angle_beta   90.00
_cell.angle_gamma   90.00
#
_symmetry.space_group_name_H-M   'P 1'
#
loop_
_entity.id
_entity.type
_entity.pdbx_description
1 polymer ?
#
loop_
_entity_poly.entity_id
_entity_poly.type
_entity_poly.pdbx_seq_one_letter_code
_entity_poly.pdbx_strand_id
1 'polypeptide(L)'
;MEIRVLASAVLLVVCIVVCACQEKEQPLTTSQLRRELNRAMHAMVVTVFEMFTPGYTPSHPASSCEEILQLAPQSTSGLYWLRGTDNRPSQMYCDMERSCKGVAGGWMRVASIDMTDTSSTCPSGLRATFTFVVNVCTRNIDGSGCSSAMLPVQGVEYSQVCGKIIGYQFGSTDAFEGSVRDIDATYVDGISLTYGSNPRNHIWTFVAALHEHHSQKDSVCPCTDTRWNPPPVVPSFIGNDYFCDTGSEN
;
A
#
# COMPACT_ATOMS: atom_id res chain seq x y z
N MET A 1 5.82 -48.75 -24.87
CA MET A 1 4.84 -48.32 -23.86
C MET A 1 4.75 -46.81 -23.96
N GLU A 2 3.90 -46.34 -24.86
CA GLU A 2 3.62 -44.92 -25.08
C GLU A 2 2.56 -44.48 -24.08
N ILE A 3 2.81 -43.39 -23.35
CA ILE A 3 1.77 -42.68 -22.61
C ILE A 3 1.48 -41.40 -23.39
N ARG A 4 0.28 -41.35 -23.98
CA ARG A 4 -0.29 -40.16 -24.60
C ARG A 4 -1.01 -39.36 -23.52
N VAL A 5 -0.61 -38.11 -23.29
CA VAL A 5 -1.41 -37.14 -22.54
C VAL A 5 -2.21 -36.32 -23.54
N LEU A 6 -3.53 -36.49 -23.50
CA LEU A 6 -4.51 -35.64 -24.18
C LEU A 6 -4.49 -34.25 -23.54
N ALA A 7 -3.89 -33.28 -24.22
CA ALA A 7 -4.17 -31.87 -23.95
C ALA A 7 -5.40 -31.48 -24.79
N SER A 8 -6.55 -31.33 -24.13
CA SER A 8 -7.73 -30.72 -24.74
C SER A 8 -7.44 -29.26 -25.06
N ALA A 9 -7.09 -28.98 -26.31
CA ALA A 9 -7.09 -27.63 -26.85
C ALA A 9 -8.56 -27.21 -27.04
N VAL A 10 -9.09 -26.46 -26.08
CA VAL A 10 -10.34 -25.70 -26.28
C VAL A 10 -10.00 -24.57 -27.25
N LEU A 11 -10.28 -24.80 -28.53
CA LEU A 11 -10.16 -23.81 -29.59
C LEU A 11 -11.30 -22.79 -29.41
N LEU A 12 -11.05 -21.75 -28.62
CA LEU A 12 -11.96 -20.62 -28.47
C LEU A 12 -11.84 -19.76 -29.74
N VAL A 13 -12.65 -20.07 -30.74
CA VAL A 13 -12.77 -19.27 -31.97
C VAL A 13 -13.47 -17.97 -31.61
N VAL A 14 -12.68 -16.94 -31.31
CA VAL A 14 -13.17 -15.56 -31.21
C VAL A 14 -13.46 -15.08 -32.64
N CYS A 15 -14.72 -15.11 -33.04
CA CYS A 15 -15.20 -14.47 -34.27
C CYS A 15 -15.02 -12.96 -34.16
N ILE A 16 -13.88 -12.44 -34.64
CA ILE A 16 -13.73 -11.00 -34.89
C ILE A 16 -14.46 -10.70 -36.21
N VAL A 17 -15.69 -10.20 -36.11
CA VAL A 17 -16.39 -9.59 -37.25
C VAL A 17 -15.71 -8.25 -37.54
N VAL A 18 -14.77 -8.25 -38.49
CA VAL A 18 -14.19 -7.01 -39.02
C VAL A 18 -15.14 -6.52 -40.13
N CYS A 19 -15.88 -5.45 -39.84
CA CYS A 19 -16.54 -4.65 -40.89
C CYS A 19 -15.47 -4.00 -41.77
N ALA A 20 -15.32 -4.47 -43.00
CA ALA A 20 -14.38 -3.89 -43.96
C ALA A 20 -15.02 -2.69 -44.68
N CYS A 21 -14.55 -1.48 -44.39
CA CYS A 21 -14.62 -0.36 -45.33
C CYS A 21 -13.44 -0.51 -46.31
N GLN A 22 -13.74 -0.54 -47.61
CA GLN A 22 -12.75 -0.71 -48.68
C GLN A 22 -11.83 0.51 -48.79
N GLU A 23 -10.58 0.36 -48.34
CA GLU A 23 -9.45 1.13 -48.86
C GLU A 23 -8.57 0.19 -49.72
N LYS A 24 -7.99 0.71 -50.81
CA LYS A 24 -7.17 -0.04 -51.77
C LYS A 24 -6.07 -0.85 -51.07
N GLU A 25 -6.22 -2.17 -51.04
CA GLU A 25 -5.19 -3.09 -50.52
C GLU A 25 -4.01 -3.18 -51.49
N GLN A 26 -2.85 -2.63 -51.12
CA GLN A 26 -1.57 -3.03 -51.69
C GLN A 26 -1.16 -4.39 -51.11
N PRO A 27 -0.67 -5.34 -51.91
CA PRO A 27 -0.28 -6.66 -51.42
C PRO A 27 0.89 -6.55 -50.42
N LEU A 28 0.69 -7.05 -49.20
CA LEU A 28 1.73 -7.11 -48.18
C LEU A 28 2.91 -7.96 -48.68
N THR A 29 4.13 -7.47 -48.49
CA THR A 29 5.35 -8.24 -48.76
C THR A 29 5.48 -9.39 -47.76
N THR A 30 6.18 -10.46 -48.14
CA THR A 30 6.45 -11.63 -47.27
C THR A 30 7.09 -11.23 -45.93
N SER A 31 7.87 -10.16 -45.92
CA SER A 31 8.48 -9.60 -44.70
C SER A 31 7.47 -8.94 -43.76
N GLN A 32 6.41 -8.32 -44.29
CA GLN A 32 5.33 -7.73 -43.51
C GLN A 32 4.43 -8.84 -42.97
N LEU A 33 4.09 -9.83 -43.79
CA LEU A 33 3.31 -10.99 -43.36
C LEU A 33 3.99 -11.75 -42.20
N ARG A 34 5.30 -11.96 -42.27
CA ARG A 34 6.07 -12.62 -41.20
C ARG A 34 6.09 -11.80 -39.91
N ARG A 35 6.18 -10.46 -40.00
CA ARG A 35 6.13 -9.57 -38.84
C ARG A 35 4.76 -9.61 -38.16
N GLU A 36 3.69 -9.52 -38.95
CA GLU A 36 2.33 -9.59 -38.41
C GLU A 36 2.04 -10.97 -37.81
N LEU A 37 2.47 -12.06 -38.44
CA LEU A 37 2.35 -13.41 -37.88
C LEU A 37 3.10 -13.55 -36.55
N ASN A 38 4.34 -13.04 -36.46
CA ASN A 38 5.12 -13.07 -35.23
C ASN A 38 4.47 -12.22 -34.13
N ARG A 39 3.91 -11.04 -34.47
CA ARG A 39 3.15 -10.20 -33.53
C ARG A 39 1.92 -10.91 -33.02
N ALA A 40 1.14 -11.51 -33.91
CA ALA A 40 -0.07 -12.25 -33.56
C ALA A 40 0.24 -13.47 -32.68
N MET A 41 1.29 -14.24 -33.02
CA MET A 41 1.74 -15.37 -32.21
C MET A 41 2.22 -14.92 -30.82
N HIS A 42 2.97 -13.82 -30.74
CA HIS A 42 3.41 -13.27 -29.45
C HIS A 42 2.22 -12.81 -28.61
N ALA A 43 1.25 -12.11 -29.23
CA ALA A 43 0.02 -11.69 -28.55
C ALA A 43 -0.80 -12.88 -28.05
N MET A 44 -0.91 -13.97 -28.81
CA MET A 44 -1.57 -15.20 -28.35
C MET A 44 -0.85 -15.85 -27.17
N VAL A 45 0.48 -15.88 -27.18
CA VAL A 45 1.25 -16.45 -26.06
C VAL A 45 1.08 -15.59 -24.80
N VAL A 46 1.07 -14.27 -24.93
CA VAL A 46 0.83 -13.34 -23.80
C VAL A 46 -0.56 -13.55 -23.21
N THR A 47 -1.62 -13.57 -24.03
CA THR A 47 -2.99 -13.73 -23.52
C THR A 47 -3.22 -15.09 -22.87
N VAL A 48 -2.62 -16.15 -23.43
CA VAL A 48 -2.66 -17.49 -22.82
C VAL A 48 -1.91 -17.48 -21.48
N PHE A 49 -0.72 -16.89 -21.41
CA PHE A 49 0.05 -16.78 -20.18
C PHE A 49 -0.75 -16.04 -19.09
N GLU A 50 -1.38 -14.91 -19.40
CA GLU A 50 -2.21 -14.15 -18.45
C GLU A 50 -3.44 -14.94 -17.96
N MET A 51 -4.08 -15.75 -18.82
CA MET A 51 -5.23 -16.57 -18.40
C MET A 51 -4.86 -17.66 -17.38
N PHE A 52 -3.62 -18.17 -17.44
CA PHE A 52 -3.13 -19.22 -16.53
C PHE A 52 -2.33 -18.67 -15.35
N THR A 53 -1.92 -17.40 -15.39
CA THR A 53 -1.16 -16.78 -14.32
C THR A 53 -2.11 -16.21 -13.26
N PRO A 54 -2.00 -16.63 -11.99
CA PRO A 54 -2.79 -16.05 -10.91
C PRO A 54 -2.64 -14.53 -10.87
N GLY A 55 -3.74 -13.81 -10.63
CA GLY A 55 -3.73 -12.37 -10.47
C GLY A 55 -4.17 -11.56 -11.69
N TYR A 56 -4.16 -12.14 -12.89
CA TYR A 56 -4.53 -11.42 -14.12
C TYR A 56 -6.02 -11.48 -14.43
N THR A 57 -6.73 -12.48 -13.89
CA THR A 57 -8.16 -12.68 -14.13
C THR A 57 -8.93 -12.90 -12.83
N PRO A 58 -10.21 -12.51 -12.76
CA PRO A 58 -11.03 -12.74 -11.56
C PRO A 58 -11.33 -14.23 -11.33
N SER A 59 -11.23 -15.09 -12.35
CA SER A 59 -11.41 -16.54 -12.23
C SER A 59 -10.19 -17.23 -11.62
N HIS A 60 -9.01 -16.62 -11.69
CA HIS A 60 -7.77 -17.13 -11.10
C HIS A 60 -7.09 -16.03 -10.27
N PRO A 61 -7.66 -15.62 -9.13
CA PRO A 61 -7.05 -14.60 -8.28
C PRO A 61 -5.80 -15.15 -7.57
N ALA A 62 -4.76 -14.32 -7.49
CA ALA A 62 -3.56 -14.63 -6.71
C ALA A 62 -3.82 -14.46 -5.22
N SER A 63 -3.02 -15.12 -4.38
CA SER A 63 -3.02 -14.93 -2.92
C SER A 63 -2.41 -13.59 -2.50
N SER A 64 -1.43 -13.09 -3.25
CA SER A 64 -0.70 -11.86 -2.93
C SER A 64 -0.07 -11.24 -4.19
N CYS A 65 0.32 -9.97 -4.11
CA CYS A 65 1.10 -9.32 -5.15
C CYS A 65 2.50 -9.95 -5.31
N GLU A 66 3.06 -10.50 -4.22
CA GLU A 66 4.34 -11.23 -4.24
C GLU A 66 4.25 -12.48 -5.11
N GLU A 67 3.18 -13.28 -4.98
CA GLU A 67 2.97 -14.47 -5.82
C GLU A 67 2.96 -14.12 -7.32
N ILE A 68 2.27 -13.04 -7.68
CA ILE A 68 2.21 -12.57 -9.07
C ILE A 68 3.62 -12.24 -9.57
N LEU A 69 4.39 -11.49 -8.78
CA LEU A 69 5.74 -11.08 -9.19
C LEU A 69 6.72 -12.27 -9.28
N GLN A 70 6.56 -13.28 -8.42
CA GLN A 70 7.37 -14.50 -8.48
C GLN A 70 7.06 -15.35 -9.73
N LEU A 71 5.79 -15.48 -10.09
CA LEU A 71 5.35 -16.27 -11.26
C LEU A 71 5.53 -15.52 -12.58
N ALA A 72 5.45 -14.19 -12.55
CA ALA A 72 5.60 -13.32 -13.69
C ALA A 72 6.52 -12.13 -13.35
N PRO A 73 7.85 -12.31 -13.39
CA PRO A 73 8.82 -11.26 -13.04
C PRO A 73 8.77 -10.01 -13.94
N GLN A 74 8.20 -10.13 -15.14
CA GLN A 74 7.96 -9.02 -16.06
C GLN A 74 6.72 -8.18 -15.72
N SER A 75 5.99 -8.52 -14.66
CA SER A 75 4.80 -7.79 -14.23
C SER A 75 5.13 -6.36 -13.87
N THR A 76 4.35 -5.41 -14.39
CA THR A 76 4.46 -3.99 -14.05
C THR A 76 3.47 -3.60 -12.95
N SER A 77 3.71 -2.47 -12.29
CA SER A 77 2.79 -1.96 -11.26
C SER A 77 1.42 -1.64 -11.84
N GLY A 78 0.34 -2.10 -11.21
CA GLY A 78 -0.99 -2.05 -11.80
C GLY A 78 -2.07 -2.69 -10.94
N LEU A 79 -3.28 -2.81 -11.50
CA LEU A 79 -4.40 -3.47 -10.85
C LEU A 79 -4.42 -4.96 -11.18
N TYR A 80 -4.47 -5.79 -10.14
CA TYR A 80 -4.50 -7.26 -10.21
C TYR A 80 -5.64 -7.81 -9.35
N TRP A 81 -6.00 -9.07 -9.58
CA TRP A 81 -7.03 -9.79 -8.85
C TRP A 81 -6.43 -10.61 -7.72
N LEU A 82 -6.66 -10.18 -6.48
CA LEU A 82 -6.23 -10.92 -5.30
C LEU A 82 -7.41 -11.66 -4.66
N ARG A 83 -7.09 -12.74 -3.96
CA ARG A 83 -8.02 -13.51 -3.16
C ARG A 83 -8.28 -12.74 -1.87
N GLY A 84 -9.42 -12.09 -1.83
CA GLY A 84 -9.86 -11.32 -0.66
C GLY A 84 -10.71 -12.15 0.31
N THR A 85 -11.50 -11.44 1.12
CA THR A 85 -12.42 -12.00 2.11
C THR A 85 -13.29 -13.10 1.51
N ASP A 86 -13.46 -14.20 2.25
CA ASP A 86 -14.24 -15.38 1.83
C ASP A 86 -13.78 -15.99 0.50
N ASN A 87 -12.48 -15.87 0.19
CA ASN A 87 -11.87 -16.29 -1.07
C ASN A 87 -12.44 -15.61 -2.32
N ARG A 88 -13.04 -14.42 -2.19
CA ARG A 88 -13.61 -13.70 -3.33
C ARG A 88 -12.56 -12.86 -4.06
N PRO A 89 -12.55 -12.87 -5.41
CA PRO A 89 -11.62 -12.06 -6.18
C PRO A 89 -11.91 -10.58 -5.96
N SER A 90 -10.87 -9.84 -5.54
CA SER A 90 -10.92 -8.40 -5.29
C SER A 90 -9.80 -7.73 -6.07
N GLN A 91 -10.12 -6.63 -6.74
CA GLN A 91 -9.12 -5.90 -7.52
C GLN A 91 -8.29 -4.99 -6.61
N MET A 92 -6.98 -5.15 -6.66
CA MET A 92 -6.01 -4.46 -5.81
C MET A 92 -4.87 -3.92 -6.62
N TYR A 93 -4.29 -2.81 -6.18
CA TYR A 93 -3.09 -2.29 -6.82
C TYR A 93 -1.85 -2.97 -6.24
N CYS A 94 -1.07 -3.58 -7.12
CA CYS A 94 0.24 -4.14 -6.80
C CYS A 94 1.34 -3.21 -7.33
N ASP A 95 2.23 -2.81 -6.44
CA ASP A 95 3.47 -2.13 -6.77
C ASP A 95 4.57 -3.18 -6.94
N MET A 96 4.97 -3.42 -8.18
CA MET A 96 5.94 -4.44 -8.58
C MET A 96 7.39 -3.93 -8.56
N GLU A 97 7.59 -2.64 -8.31
CA GLU A 97 8.88 -1.98 -8.49
C GLU A 97 9.45 -1.46 -7.17
N ARG A 98 8.60 -0.95 -6.27
CA ARG A 98 9.04 -0.35 -5.01
C ARG A 98 9.81 -1.35 -4.16
N SER A 99 10.95 -0.90 -3.63
CA SER A 99 11.69 -1.61 -2.61
C SER A 99 11.48 -0.98 -1.24
N CYS A 100 11.36 -1.83 -0.22
CA CYS A 100 11.24 -1.38 1.16
C CYS A 100 11.85 -2.40 2.11
N LYS A 101 12.70 -1.94 3.04
CA LYS A 101 13.41 -2.78 4.02
C LYS A 101 14.04 -4.05 3.41
N GLY A 102 14.57 -3.95 2.18
CA GLY A 102 15.23 -5.07 1.49
C GLY A 102 14.30 -6.00 0.71
N VAL A 103 12.99 -5.78 0.72
CA VAL A 103 12.03 -6.52 -0.13
C VAL A 103 11.69 -5.68 -1.35
N ALA A 104 11.89 -6.24 -2.55
CA ALA A 104 11.69 -5.56 -3.82
C ALA A 104 10.41 -6.05 -4.53
N GLY A 105 9.54 -5.12 -4.87
CA GLY A 105 8.28 -5.38 -5.57
C GLY A 105 7.29 -6.25 -4.79
N GLY A 106 6.17 -6.57 -5.41
CA GLY A 106 5.15 -7.45 -4.84
C GLY A 106 4.36 -6.82 -3.70
N TRP A 107 4.28 -5.50 -3.63
CA TRP A 107 3.59 -4.79 -2.55
C TRP A 107 2.13 -4.51 -2.88
N MET A 108 1.20 -4.95 -2.04
CA MET A 108 -0.20 -4.55 -2.15
C MET A 108 -0.42 -3.17 -1.55
N ARG A 109 -1.02 -2.25 -2.31
CA ARG A 109 -1.33 -0.90 -1.83
C ARG A 109 -2.59 -0.92 -0.96
N VAL A 110 -2.41 -0.62 0.32
CA VAL A 110 -3.50 -0.54 1.31
C VAL A 110 -4.13 0.86 1.36
N ALA A 111 -3.34 1.91 1.15
CA ALA A 111 -3.82 3.29 1.11
C ALA A 111 -2.89 4.17 0.27
N SER A 112 -3.45 5.25 -0.27
CA SER A 112 -2.73 6.34 -0.92
C SER A 112 -3.49 7.63 -0.66
N ILE A 113 -3.00 8.43 0.28
CA ILE A 113 -3.62 9.69 0.69
C ILE A 113 -2.63 10.79 0.38
N ASP A 114 -2.86 11.50 -0.71
CA ASP A 114 -2.03 12.63 -1.12
C ASP A 114 -2.86 13.91 -1.09
N MET A 115 -2.78 14.63 0.01
CA MET A 115 -3.54 15.87 0.19
C MET A 115 -2.98 17.06 -0.59
N THR A 116 -1.87 16.88 -1.33
CA THR A 116 -1.42 17.88 -2.31
C THR A 116 -2.27 17.84 -3.58
N ASP A 117 -2.89 16.69 -3.87
CA ASP A 117 -3.90 16.55 -4.90
C ASP A 117 -5.26 17.06 -4.37
N THR A 118 -5.83 18.04 -5.06
CA THR A 118 -7.11 18.66 -4.68
C THR A 118 -8.31 17.71 -4.83
N SER A 119 -8.14 16.59 -5.54
CA SER A 119 -9.16 15.54 -5.68
C SER A 119 -9.12 14.50 -4.55
N SER A 120 -8.03 14.46 -3.76
CA SER A 120 -7.90 13.54 -2.63
C SER A 120 -8.86 13.92 -1.50
N THR A 121 -9.43 12.89 -0.88
CA THR A 121 -10.32 13.04 0.28
C THR A 121 -9.71 12.35 1.48
N CYS A 122 -9.92 12.91 2.67
CA CYS A 122 -9.48 12.26 3.90
C CYS A 122 -10.27 10.98 4.13
N PRO A 123 -9.61 9.91 4.61
CA PRO A 123 -10.28 8.69 5.01
C PRO A 123 -11.38 8.94 6.04
N SER A 124 -12.38 8.06 6.07
CA SER A 124 -13.46 8.12 7.06
C SER A 124 -12.88 8.07 8.48
N GLY A 125 -13.40 8.94 9.35
CA GLY A 125 -12.90 9.13 10.71
C GLY A 125 -11.90 10.28 10.87
N LEU A 126 -11.32 10.78 9.77
CA LEU A 126 -10.47 11.97 9.76
C LEU A 126 -11.21 13.16 9.12
N ARG A 127 -10.75 14.38 9.43
CA ARG A 127 -11.30 15.64 8.90
C ARG A 127 -10.28 16.30 8.00
N ALA A 128 -10.70 16.67 6.79
CA ALA A 128 -9.91 17.52 5.92
C ALA A 128 -9.85 18.94 6.51
N THR A 129 -8.64 19.46 6.67
CA THR A 129 -8.40 20.83 7.14
C THR A 129 -7.36 21.47 6.25
N PHE A 130 -7.55 22.76 5.93
CA PHE A 130 -6.54 23.54 5.24
C PHE A 130 -5.66 24.23 6.28
N THR A 131 -4.37 23.90 6.29
CA THR A 131 -3.36 24.77 6.91
C THR A 131 -3.13 25.94 5.96
N PHE A 132 -2.53 27.04 6.41
CA PHE A 132 -2.25 28.22 5.56
C PHE A 132 -1.48 27.93 4.25
N VAL A 133 -0.92 26.72 4.09
CA VAL A 133 -0.06 26.31 2.96
C VAL A 133 -0.50 25.01 2.28
N VAL A 134 -1.09 24.06 3.01
CA VAL A 134 -1.41 22.70 2.50
C VAL A 134 -2.70 22.14 3.09
N ASN A 135 -3.43 21.33 2.31
CA ASN A 135 -4.50 20.49 2.85
C ASN A 135 -3.89 19.33 3.62
N VAL A 136 -4.50 18.99 4.76
CA VAL A 136 -4.07 17.88 5.62
C VAL A 136 -5.29 17.13 6.16
N CYS A 137 -5.07 15.88 6.58
CA CYS A 137 -6.05 15.13 7.34
C CYS A 137 -5.72 15.22 8.83
N THR A 138 -6.68 15.70 9.62
CA THR A 138 -6.55 15.80 11.08
C THR A 138 -7.52 14.86 11.77
N ARG A 139 -7.35 14.71 13.09
CA ARG A 139 -8.38 14.14 13.96
C ARG A 139 -9.72 14.85 13.78
N ASN A 140 -10.82 14.09 13.87
CA ASN A 140 -12.19 14.59 13.72
C ASN A 140 -12.86 14.77 15.09
N ILE A 141 -12.16 15.46 15.99
CA ILE A 141 -12.63 15.82 17.33
C ILE A 141 -12.08 17.19 17.69
N ASP A 142 -12.80 17.94 18.53
CA ASP A 142 -12.33 19.17 19.14
C ASP A 142 -11.96 18.85 20.61
N GLY A 143 -10.72 19.17 21.05
CA GLY A 143 -10.20 18.78 22.38
C GLY A 143 -9.13 17.67 22.35
N SER A 144 -8.95 16.90 23.43
CA SER A 144 -7.99 15.79 23.50
C SER A 144 -8.63 14.46 23.07
N GLY A 145 -7.84 13.56 22.49
CA GLY A 145 -8.29 12.25 22.05
C GLY A 145 -7.68 11.81 20.74
N CYS A 146 -8.15 10.67 20.23
CA CYS A 146 -7.70 10.10 18.97
C CYS A 146 -8.85 9.99 17.97
N SER A 147 -8.52 10.01 16.68
CA SER A 147 -9.42 9.58 15.62
C SER A 147 -8.69 8.60 14.72
N SER A 148 -9.39 7.58 14.25
CA SER A 148 -8.81 6.51 13.44
C SER A 148 -9.56 6.36 12.14
N ALA A 149 -8.82 6.00 11.09
CA ALA A 149 -9.38 5.53 9.85
C ALA A 149 -9.04 4.05 9.66
N MET A 150 -10.04 3.26 9.28
CA MET A 150 -9.82 1.85 8.95
C MET A 150 -9.37 1.76 7.49
N LEU A 151 -8.21 1.15 7.26
CA LEU A 151 -7.68 0.92 5.92
C LEU A 151 -7.95 -0.55 5.53
N PRO A 152 -8.88 -0.83 4.60
CA PRO A 152 -9.29 -2.19 4.32
C PRO A 152 -8.22 -2.94 3.53
N VAL A 153 -7.76 -4.07 4.07
CA VAL A 153 -6.88 -5.03 3.37
C VAL A 153 -7.65 -6.10 2.61
N GLN A 154 -8.99 -6.03 2.61
CA GLN A 154 -9.93 -6.95 1.97
C GLN A 154 -9.61 -8.44 2.23
N GLY A 155 -9.18 -8.78 3.44
CA GLY A 155 -8.90 -10.18 3.83
C GLY A 155 -7.61 -10.76 3.25
N VAL A 156 -6.79 -9.97 2.55
CA VAL A 156 -5.47 -10.41 2.09
C VAL A 156 -4.50 -10.41 3.27
N GLU A 157 -3.84 -11.55 3.48
CA GLU A 157 -2.82 -11.70 4.53
C GLU A 157 -1.56 -10.90 4.18
N TYR A 158 -0.89 -10.38 5.20
CA TYR A 158 0.34 -9.60 5.04
C TYR A 158 1.31 -9.91 6.18
N SER A 159 2.61 -9.85 5.86
CA SER A 159 3.70 -10.07 6.81
C SER A 159 4.43 -8.78 7.17
N GLN A 160 4.32 -7.75 6.33
CA GLN A 160 5.05 -6.50 6.46
C GLN A 160 4.20 -5.33 6.00
N VAL A 161 4.43 -4.17 6.62
CA VAL A 161 3.85 -2.90 6.17
C VAL A 161 4.97 -1.93 5.86
N CYS A 162 4.86 -1.28 4.71
CA CYS A 162 5.75 -0.20 4.30
C CYS A 162 4.94 1.02 3.90
N GLY A 163 5.40 2.20 4.29
CA GLY A 163 4.73 3.44 3.95
C GLY A 163 5.63 4.65 4.10
N LYS A 164 5.10 5.79 3.66
CA LYS A 164 5.66 7.11 3.86
C LYS A 164 4.58 7.97 4.50
N ILE A 165 4.95 8.68 5.55
CA ILE A 165 4.09 9.64 6.23
C ILE A 165 4.76 11.01 6.11
N ILE A 166 3.96 12.03 5.83
CA ILE A 166 4.38 13.43 5.88
C ILE A 166 3.48 14.09 6.92
N GLY A 167 4.07 14.47 8.06
CA GLY A 167 3.39 15.16 9.13
C GLY A 167 3.74 16.65 9.12
N TYR A 168 2.78 17.49 9.50
CA TYR A 168 3.00 18.92 9.75
C TYR A 168 2.68 19.18 11.21
N GLN A 169 3.67 19.67 11.96
CA GLN A 169 3.49 20.00 13.37
C GLN A 169 2.59 21.24 13.51
N PHE A 170 1.67 21.20 14.46
CA PHE A 170 0.78 22.31 14.78
C PHE A 170 0.49 22.34 16.29
N GLY A 171 0.54 23.52 16.89
CA GLY A 171 0.29 23.69 18.32
C GLY A 171 1.40 23.11 19.20
N SER A 172 1.00 22.55 20.34
CA SER A 172 1.90 21.89 21.29
C SER A 172 1.72 20.38 21.21
N THR A 173 2.75 19.66 20.75
CA THR A 173 2.76 18.20 20.66
C THR A 173 3.59 17.59 21.79
N ASP A 174 3.06 16.63 22.52
CA ASP A 174 3.67 16.11 23.76
C ASP A 174 4.38 14.76 23.58
N ALA A 175 4.92 14.48 22.38
CA ALA A 175 5.60 13.23 22.04
C ALA A 175 4.88 11.98 22.60
N PHE A 176 5.47 11.33 23.63
CA PHE A 176 4.82 10.26 24.38
C PHE A 176 4.24 10.78 25.67
N GLU A 177 3.00 10.38 25.96
CA GLU A 177 2.42 10.58 27.28
C GLU A 177 3.10 9.64 28.29
N GLY A 178 4.01 10.22 29.10
CA GLY A 178 4.92 9.50 29.96
C GLY A 178 4.24 8.61 31.01
N SER A 179 2.96 8.83 31.33
CA SER A 179 2.20 8.06 32.32
C SER A 179 1.40 6.88 31.74
N VAL A 180 1.17 6.85 30.43
CA VAL A 180 0.25 5.90 29.78
C VAL A 180 1.00 4.69 29.22
N ARG A 181 0.44 3.50 29.43
CA ARG A 181 1.03 2.20 29.02
C ARG A 181 0.06 1.29 28.27
N ASP A 182 -1.07 1.84 27.84
CA ASP A 182 -2.14 1.11 27.18
C ASP A 182 -2.25 1.56 25.70
N ILE A 183 -2.36 0.58 24.80
CA ILE A 183 -2.52 0.82 23.36
C ILE A 183 -3.87 1.49 23.03
N ASP A 184 -4.87 1.34 23.90
CA ASP A 184 -6.20 1.91 23.71
C ASP A 184 -6.35 3.31 24.33
N ALA A 185 -5.31 3.80 25.01
CA ALA A 185 -5.27 5.15 25.59
C ALA A 185 -4.62 6.19 24.66
N THR A 186 -4.69 7.46 25.02
CA THR A 186 -4.04 8.58 24.31
C THR A 186 -2.55 8.66 24.68
N TYR A 187 -1.77 7.67 24.22
CA TYR A 187 -0.38 7.50 24.66
C TYR A 187 0.65 8.29 23.83
N VAL A 188 0.25 8.89 22.71
CA VAL A 188 1.16 9.56 21.77
C VAL A 188 0.47 10.70 21.05
N ASP A 189 1.18 11.82 20.91
CA ASP A 189 0.89 12.83 19.91
C ASP A 189 1.62 12.47 18.61
N GLY A 190 0.85 12.06 17.61
CA GLY A 190 1.40 11.59 16.34
C GLY A 190 0.47 10.63 15.61
N ILE A 191 1.04 9.64 14.94
CA ILE A 191 0.30 8.64 14.15
C ILE A 191 0.63 7.25 14.68
N SER A 192 -0.42 6.52 15.07
CA SER A 192 -0.31 5.12 15.45
C SER A 192 -0.90 4.22 14.37
N LEU A 193 -0.11 3.28 13.86
CA LEU A 193 -0.56 2.22 12.98
C LEU A 193 -0.77 0.93 13.79
N THR A 194 -2.00 0.41 13.73
CA THR A 194 -2.41 -0.78 14.49
C THR A 194 -3.28 -1.70 13.65
N TYR A 195 -3.34 -2.98 14.03
CA TYR A 195 -4.26 -3.96 13.45
C TYR A 195 -5.00 -4.73 14.53
N GLY A 196 -6.13 -5.32 14.15
CA GLY A 196 -7.05 -5.93 15.10
C GLY A 196 -7.83 -4.87 15.87
N SER A 197 -9.09 -5.18 16.18
CA SER A 197 -9.95 -4.31 16.96
C SER A 197 -10.04 -4.75 18.42
N ASN A 198 -9.99 -6.05 18.70
CA ASN A 198 -10.01 -6.62 20.05
C ASN A 198 -9.38 -8.04 20.06
N PRO A 199 -8.11 -8.22 20.45
CA PRO A 199 -7.18 -7.18 20.92
C PRO A 199 -6.68 -6.30 19.76
N ARG A 200 -6.40 -5.03 20.08
CA ARG A 200 -5.65 -4.12 19.22
C ARG A 200 -4.16 -4.41 19.35
N ASN A 201 -3.46 -4.50 18.22
CA ASN A 201 -2.04 -4.82 18.15
C ASN A 201 -1.28 -3.69 17.46
N HIS A 202 -0.08 -3.42 17.95
CA HIS A 202 0.79 -2.36 17.45
C HIS A 202 1.55 -2.83 16.19
N ILE A 203 1.70 -1.95 15.21
CA ILE A 203 2.60 -2.15 14.05
C ILE A 203 3.76 -1.16 14.13
N TRP A 204 3.42 0.13 14.23
CA TRP A 204 4.41 1.20 14.19
C TRP A 204 3.81 2.53 14.67
N THR A 205 4.65 3.42 15.23
CA THR A 205 4.22 4.76 15.67
C THR A 205 5.14 5.87 15.14
N PHE A 206 4.56 6.93 14.57
CA PHE A 206 5.21 8.23 14.43
C PHE A 206 4.91 9.08 15.67
N VAL A 207 5.95 9.64 16.28
CA VAL A 207 5.87 10.46 17.48
C VAL A 207 6.26 11.88 17.11
N ALA A 208 5.39 12.84 17.38
CA ALA A 208 5.63 14.25 17.15
C ALA A 208 6.10 14.91 18.45
N ALA A 209 7.39 15.23 18.53
CA ALA A 209 7.94 16.01 19.63
C ALA A 209 7.71 17.51 19.43
N LEU A 210 7.60 18.24 20.54
CA LEU A 210 7.40 19.68 20.51
C LEU A 210 8.61 20.40 19.91
N HIS A 211 9.81 20.03 20.37
CA HIS A 211 11.09 20.62 20.01
C HIS A 211 12.19 19.55 20.06
N GLU A 212 13.33 19.83 19.44
CA GLU A 212 14.53 18.99 19.57
C GLU A 212 15.00 19.00 21.03
N HIS A 213 14.84 20.14 21.69
CA HIS A 213 15.21 20.39 23.06
C HIS A 213 14.08 21.07 23.84
N HIS A 214 13.71 20.51 24.98
CA HIS A 214 12.71 21.10 25.86
C HIS A 214 13.00 20.80 27.33
N SER A 215 12.54 21.71 28.20
CA SER A 215 12.66 21.56 29.66
C SER A 215 11.68 20.55 30.25
N GLN A 216 10.63 20.20 29.50
CA GLN A 216 9.73 19.11 29.86
C GLN A 216 10.16 17.84 29.11
N LYS A 217 10.47 16.82 29.89
CA LYS A 217 10.96 15.52 29.45
C LYS A 217 10.01 14.82 28.47
N ASP A 218 8.70 14.98 28.65
CA ASP A 218 7.71 14.27 27.85
C ASP A 218 7.44 14.99 26.51
N SER A 219 7.90 16.23 26.31
CA SER A 219 7.73 16.97 25.04
C SER A 219 8.87 16.76 24.04
N VAL A 220 9.83 15.88 24.33
CA VAL A 220 11.00 15.60 23.47
C VAL A 220 11.06 14.14 23.06
N CYS A 221 11.78 13.89 21.97
CA CYS A 221 12.04 12.52 21.55
C CYS A 221 12.89 11.75 22.58
N PRO A 222 12.62 10.46 22.81
CA PRO A 222 13.43 9.65 23.74
C PRO A 222 14.93 9.59 23.41
N CYS A 223 15.30 9.87 22.15
CA CYS A 223 16.67 9.78 21.64
C CYS A 223 17.43 11.13 21.59
N THR A 224 16.76 12.28 21.76
CA THR A 224 17.38 13.59 21.49
C THR A 224 18.18 14.16 22.66
N ASP A 225 18.07 13.60 23.87
CA ASP A 225 18.67 14.26 25.04
C ASP A 225 19.15 13.34 26.17
N THR A 226 20.45 13.41 26.49
CA THR A 226 21.05 12.72 27.64
C THR A 226 20.86 13.47 28.96
N ARG A 227 20.31 14.70 28.93
CA ARG A 227 20.02 15.49 30.14
C ARG A 227 19.02 14.78 31.06
N TRP A 228 18.16 13.92 30.53
CA TRP A 228 17.17 13.19 31.29
C TRP A 228 17.68 11.80 31.69
N ASN A 229 17.93 11.64 32.99
CA ASN A 229 18.21 10.34 33.58
C ASN A 229 17.13 10.02 34.64
N PRO A 230 16.21 9.07 34.39
CA PRO A 230 16.09 8.22 33.19
C PRO A 230 15.52 8.97 31.97
N PRO A 231 15.69 8.45 30.73
CA PRO A 231 15.14 9.05 29.50
C PRO A 231 13.59 9.01 29.46
N PRO A 232 12.96 9.74 28.52
CA PRO A 232 11.52 9.64 28.26
C PRO A 232 11.07 8.19 28.09
N VAL A 233 9.94 7.82 28.69
CA VAL A 233 9.52 6.43 28.73
C VAL A 233 8.73 6.07 27.49
N VAL A 234 9.23 5.11 26.72
CA VAL A 234 8.49 4.50 25.61
C VAL A 234 7.59 3.39 26.17
N PRO A 235 6.28 3.40 25.88
CA PRO A 235 5.40 2.28 26.24
C PRO A 235 5.94 0.93 25.73
N SER A 236 5.97 -0.06 26.61
CA SER A 236 6.62 -1.35 26.31
C SER A 236 6.06 -2.10 25.10
N PHE A 237 4.78 -1.89 24.76
CA PHE A 237 4.14 -2.51 23.59
C PHE A 237 4.62 -1.92 22.25
N ILE A 238 5.24 -0.74 22.25
CA ILE A 238 5.82 -0.10 21.06
C ILE A 238 7.23 -0.63 20.79
N GLY A 239 8.00 -0.87 21.86
CA GLY A 239 9.39 -1.30 21.75
C GLY A 239 10.23 -0.34 20.90
N ASN A 240 10.79 -0.85 19.80
CA ASN A 240 11.62 -0.09 18.85
C ASN A 240 10.86 0.27 17.56
N ASP A 241 9.58 -0.06 17.46
CA ASP A 241 8.78 0.13 16.25
C ASP A 241 8.17 1.55 16.21
N TYR A 242 9.04 2.55 16.34
CA TYR A 242 8.64 3.95 16.25
C TYR A 242 9.71 4.81 15.57
N PHE A 243 9.26 5.97 15.10
CA PHE A 243 10.14 7.07 14.70
C PHE A 243 9.64 8.32 15.42
N CYS A 244 10.56 9.11 15.97
CA CYS A 244 10.24 10.35 16.65
C CYS A 244 10.98 11.49 15.98
N ASP A 245 10.27 12.58 15.72
CA ASP A 245 10.82 13.77 15.08
C ASP A 245 10.04 15.02 15.49
N THR A 246 10.57 16.19 15.15
CA THR A 246 9.93 17.49 15.37
C THR A 246 10.04 18.37 14.13
N GLY A 247 9.05 19.22 13.92
CA GLY A 247 9.11 20.30 12.92
C GLY A 247 9.70 21.59 13.49
N SER A 248 10.20 21.59 14.72
CA SER A 248 10.72 22.77 15.40
C SER A 248 12.17 22.60 15.86
N GLU A 249 13.06 23.41 15.30
CA GLU A 249 14.51 23.45 15.60
C GLU A 249 14.86 24.33 16.82
N ASN A 250 13.95 24.52 17.78
CA ASN A 250 14.22 25.39 18.94
C ASN A 250 15.13 24.75 20.00
#